data_AF-A0AAV6A639-F1
#
_entry.id   AF-A0AAV6A639-F1
#
_cell.length_a   1.000
_cell.length_b   1.000
_cell.length_c   1.000
_cell.angle_alpha   90.00
_cell.angle_beta   90.00
_cell.angle_gamma   90.00
#
_symmetry.space_group_name_H-M   'P 1'
#
loop_
_entity.id
_entity.type
_entity.pdbx_description
1 polymer ?
#
loop_
_entity_poly.entity_id
_entity_poly.type
_entity_poly.pdbx_seq_one_letter_code
_entity_poly.pdbx_strand_id
1 'polypeptide(L)'
;MTTFRWMAAVLAVMWCAGATGGVLASDTNQAKSEGKVSPPAEAKININEASQSELMKLEGVNAGTAKKIIAWREAHGPFKHARDLDKVPGVGHEVTSKNHGRIAVK
;
A
#
# COMPACT_ATOMS: atom_id res chain seq x y z
N MET A 1 20.79 15.48 -13.96
CA MET A 1 20.31 15.17 -12.59
C MET A 1 19.04 15.95 -12.34
N THR A 2 17.88 15.33 -12.52
CA THR A 2 16.59 16.06 -12.50
C THR A 2 15.51 15.22 -11.82
N THR A 3 15.45 15.43 -10.51
CA THR A 3 14.25 15.78 -9.73
C THR A 3 12.96 14.98 -9.98
N PHE A 4 12.65 14.19 -8.95
CA PHE A 4 11.35 13.65 -8.55
C PHE A 4 10.15 14.51 -8.96
N ARG A 5 9.28 14.00 -9.83
CA ARG A 5 7.96 14.54 -10.12
C ARG A 5 6.89 13.78 -9.34
N TRP A 6 6.76 14.11 -8.06
CA TRP A 6 5.52 13.92 -7.30
C TRP A 6 4.46 14.82 -7.95
N MET A 7 3.59 14.26 -8.80
CA MET A 7 2.42 14.96 -9.32
C MET A 7 1.30 14.80 -8.29
N ALA A 8 1.18 15.79 -7.40
CA ALA A 8 0.04 15.93 -6.50
C ALA A 8 -0.66 17.27 -6.79
N ALA A 9 -1.87 17.12 -7.31
CA ALA A 9 -3.02 18.01 -7.34
C ALA A 9 -2.95 19.34 -6.57
N VAL A 10 -3.21 20.45 -7.27
CA VAL A 10 -4.06 21.54 -6.75
C VAL A 10 -4.85 22.15 -7.91
N LEU A 11 -6.06 21.63 -8.17
CA LEU A 11 -7.10 22.39 -8.88
C LEU A 11 -7.88 23.14 -7.80
N ALA A 12 -7.50 24.40 -7.58
CA ALA A 12 -8.21 25.30 -6.69
C ALA A 12 -9.48 25.81 -7.38
N VAL A 13 -10.63 25.26 -6.97
CA VAL A 13 -11.95 25.86 -7.20
C VAL A 13 -12.06 27.07 -6.30
N MET A 14 -11.84 28.24 -6.89
CA MET A 14 -11.97 29.55 -6.27
C MET A 14 -13.31 30.16 -6.68
N TRP A 15 -14.36 29.89 -5.89
CA TRP A 15 -15.51 30.79 -5.71
C TRP A 15 -16.40 30.25 -4.59
N CYS A 16 -16.47 30.96 -3.46
CA CYS A 16 -17.68 31.08 -2.64
C CYS A 16 -17.44 32.20 -1.63
N ALA A 17 -18.06 33.34 -1.91
CA ALA A 17 -18.20 34.46 -1.01
C ALA A 17 -19.30 34.15 0.02
N GLY A 18 -19.11 34.58 1.27
CA GLY A 18 -20.22 35.01 2.12
C GLY A 18 -20.33 34.36 3.51
N ALA A 19 -20.59 35.26 4.46
CA ALA A 19 -21.37 35.07 5.70
C ALA A 19 -20.67 34.52 6.97
N THR A 20 -20.27 35.49 7.79
CA THR A 20 -20.34 35.57 9.26
C THR A 20 -21.25 34.58 9.99
N GLY A 21 -20.75 34.01 11.09
CA GLY A 21 -21.58 33.41 12.16
C GLY A 21 -20.76 32.48 13.06
N GLY A 22 -20.61 32.84 14.34
CA GLY A 22 -19.89 32.03 15.32
C GLY A 22 -20.76 30.97 16.01
N VAL A 23 -20.11 29.97 16.59
CA VAL A 23 -20.51 29.19 17.79
C VAL A 23 -19.26 28.39 18.21
N LEU A 24 -18.63 28.68 19.35
CA LEU A 24 -18.81 28.04 20.66
C LEU A 24 -18.90 26.50 20.65
N ALA A 25 -17.84 25.93 21.20
CA ALA A 25 -17.78 24.76 22.07
C ALA A 25 -17.91 23.34 21.49
N SER A 26 -17.04 22.51 22.07
CA SER A 26 -17.33 21.20 22.62
C SER A 26 -17.05 19.95 21.78
N ASP A 27 -16.15 19.18 22.40
CA ASP A 27 -16.23 17.74 22.60
C ASP A 27 -15.63 16.80 21.55
N THR A 28 -14.50 16.23 21.99
CA THR A 28 -14.39 14.81 22.35
C THR A 28 -14.85 13.79 21.32
N ASN A 29 -13.96 12.79 21.15
CA ASN A 29 -14.25 11.42 20.73
C ASN A 29 -13.82 11.03 19.30
N GLN A 30 -12.50 10.95 19.08
CA GLN A 30 -11.96 9.98 18.12
C GLN A 30 -11.83 8.62 18.80
N ALA A 31 -12.96 7.94 18.97
CA ALA A 31 -13.02 6.49 19.03
C ALA A 31 -13.80 6.01 17.81
N LYS A 32 -13.08 5.61 16.76
CA LYS A 32 -13.61 4.62 15.81
C LYS A 32 -12.71 3.40 15.84
N SER A 33 -12.89 2.64 16.92
CA SER A 33 -12.61 1.22 16.96
C SER A 33 -13.65 0.53 16.10
N GLU A 34 -13.22 -0.07 14.99
CA GLU A 34 -13.92 -1.21 14.39
C GLU A 34 -12.91 -2.35 14.30
N GLY A 35 -12.76 -3.05 15.41
CA GLY A 35 -12.12 -4.35 15.46
C GLY A 35 -12.92 -5.35 14.66
N LYS A 36 -12.36 -5.82 13.54
CA LYS A 36 -12.60 -7.19 13.07
C LYS A 36 -11.54 -8.08 13.70
N VAL A 37 -11.81 -8.55 14.93
CA VAL A 37 -11.07 -9.68 15.50
C VAL A 37 -11.55 -10.94 14.79
N SER A 38 -10.96 -11.20 13.63
CA SER A 38 -10.91 -12.55 13.08
C SER A 38 -9.79 -13.29 13.84
N PRO A 39 -9.81 -14.62 13.97
CA PRO A 39 -8.67 -15.38 14.51
C PRO A 39 -7.38 -14.93 13.82
N PRO A 40 -6.17 -15.14 14.38
CA PRO A 40 -4.90 -14.73 13.76
C PRO A 40 -4.67 -15.53 12.47
N ALA A 41 -5.46 -15.21 11.44
CA ALA A 41 -5.17 -15.45 10.05
C ALA A 41 -3.89 -14.66 9.84
N GLU A 42 -2.79 -15.39 9.62
CA GLU A 42 -1.51 -14.82 9.24
C GLU A 42 -1.76 -13.59 8.38
N ALA A 43 -1.45 -12.41 8.92
CA ALA A 43 -1.88 -11.15 8.34
C ALA A 43 -1.35 -11.08 6.91
N LYS A 44 -2.23 -11.29 5.93
CA LYS A 44 -1.82 -11.38 4.53
C LYS A 44 -1.20 -10.06 4.13
N ILE A 45 0.00 -10.11 3.57
CA ILE A 45 0.75 -8.93 3.15
C ILE A 45 0.21 -8.50 1.80
N ASN A 46 -0.28 -7.27 1.69
CA ASN A 46 -0.76 -6.72 0.44
C ASN A 46 0.42 -6.32 -0.45
N ILE A 47 0.68 -7.03 -1.55
CA ILE A 47 1.86 -6.74 -2.41
C ILE A 47 1.79 -5.39 -3.13
N ASN A 48 0.59 -4.88 -3.38
CA ASN A 48 0.40 -3.61 -4.07
C ASN A 48 0.74 -2.41 -3.18
N GLU A 49 0.50 -2.54 -1.87
CA GLU A 49 0.64 -1.44 -0.89
C GLU A 49 1.78 -1.66 0.10
N ALA A 50 2.29 -2.89 0.23
CA ALA A 50 3.33 -3.23 1.18
C ALA A 50 4.58 -2.38 0.97
N SER A 51 5.13 -1.97 2.11
CA SER A 51 6.45 -1.36 2.22
C SER A 51 7.55 -2.40 1.98
N GLN A 52 8.76 -1.92 1.71
CA GLN A 52 9.92 -2.79 1.52
C GLN A 52 10.12 -3.75 2.71
N SER A 53 9.98 -3.25 3.94
CA SER A 53 10.12 -4.02 5.17
C SER A 53 9.03 -5.08 5.34
N GLU A 54 7.81 -4.83 4.86
CA GLU A 54 6.72 -5.81 4.88
C GLU A 54 6.92 -6.89 3.84
N LEU A 55 7.35 -6.54 2.63
CA LEU A 55 7.70 -7.51 1.60
C LEU A 55 8.82 -8.45 2.07
N MET A 56 9.80 -7.93 2.82
CA MET A 56 10.88 -8.73 3.41
C MET A 56 10.43 -9.71 4.50
N LYS A 57 9.19 -9.60 5.01
CA LYS A 57 8.62 -10.62 5.92
C LYS A 57 8.26 -11.91 5.18
N LEU A 58 8.20 -11.87 3.86
CA LEU A 58 7.94 -13.04 3.02
C LEU A 58 9.20 -13.89 2.89
N GLU A 59 9.01 -15.20 2.91
CA GLU A 59 10.12 -16.14 2.81
C GLU A 59 10.78 -16.06 1.44
N GLY A 60 12.10 -15.85 1.42
CA GLY A 60 12.87 -15.68 0.18
C GLY A 60 12.81 -14.27 -0.42
N VAL A 61 12.18 -13.29 0.24
CA VAL A 61 12.24 -11.89 -0.17
C VAL A 61 13.30 -11.14 0.64
N ASN A 62 14.34 -10.68 -0.05
CA ASN A 62 15.36 -9.82 0.53
C ASN A 62 15.15 -8.35 0.14
N ALA A 63 15.99 -7.45 0.67
CA ALA A 63 15.91 -6.01 0.38
C ALA A 63 16.03 -5.68 -1.13
N GLY A 64 16.83 -6.44 -1.88
CA GLY A 64 16.98 -6.25 -3.33
C GLY A 64 15.73 -6.69 -4.09
N THR A 65 15.19 -7.85 -3.76
CA THR A 65 13.95 -8.40 -4.31
C THR A 65 12.76 -7.49 -4.01
N ALA A 66 12.63 -7.01 -2.77
CA ALA A 66 11.58 -6.08 -2.38
C ALA A 66 11.63 -4.76 -3.19
N LYS A 67 12.82 -4.19 -3.41
CA LYS A 67 12.98 -3.02 -4.28
C LYS A 67 12.54 -3.29 -5.71
N LYS A 68 12.83 -4.47 -6.24
CA LYS A 68 12.40 -4.85 -7.60
C LYS A 68 10.89 -5.01 -7.71
N ILE A 69 10.22 -5.54 -6.68
CA ILE A 69 8.75 -5.62 -6.64
C ILE A 69 8.15 -4.20 -6.70
N ILE A 70 8.69 -3.27 -5.92
CA ILE A 70 8.26 -1.87 -5.91
C ILE A 70 8.49 -1.21 -7.29
N ALA A 71 9.69 -1.37 -7.85
CA ALA A 71 10.00 -0.84 -9.18
C ALA A 71 9.11 -1.44 -10.28
N TRP A 72 8.78 -2.73 -10.16
CA TRP A 72 7.91 -3.41 -11.12
C TRP A 72 6.49 -2.87 -11.07
N ARG A 73 5.91 -2.67 -9.87
CA ARG A 73 4.55 -2.08 -9.76
C ARG A 73 4.50 -0.62 -10.21
N GLU A 74 5.61 0.12 -10.06
CA GLU A 74 5.71 1.49 -10.57
C GLU A 74 5.78 1.54 -12.11
N ALA A 75 6.45 0.56 -12.73
CA ALA A 75 6.62 0.51 -14.19
C ALA A 75 5.45 -0.17 -14.93
N HIS A 76 4.84 -1.21 -14.36
CA HIS A 76 3.82 -2.04 -15.00
C HIS A 76 2.42 -1.87 -14.40
N GLY A 77 2.32 -1.14 -13.28
CA GLY A 77 1.08 -1.01 -12.51
C GLY A 77 0.90 -2.10 -11.45
N PRO A 78 -0.23 -2.09 -10.73
CA PRO A 78 -0.49 -3.01 -9.63
C PRO A 78 -0.57 -4.47 -10.10
N PHE A 79 -0.14 -5.38 -9.23
CA PHE A 79 -0.27 -6.83 -9.44
C PHE A 79 -1.74 -7.23 -9.33
N LYS A 80 -2.19 -8.14 -10.21
CA LYS A 80 -3.57 -8.67 -10.19
C LYS A 80 -3.67 -9.99 -9.42
N HIS A 81 -2.60 -10.76 -9.46
CA HIS A 81 -2.52 -12.06 -8.80
C HIS A 81 -1.16 -12.24 -8.09
N ALA A 82 -1.13 -13.07 -7.05
CA ALA A 82 0.13 -13.42 -6.38
C ALA A 82 1.15 -14.03 -7.36
N ARG A 83 0.69 -14.80 -8.35
CA ARG A 83 1.53 -15.34 -9.44
C ARG A 83 2.20 -14.29 -10.32
N ASP A 84 1.68 -13.07 -10.38
CA ASP A 84 2.32 -12.03 -11.18
C ASP A 84 3.67 -11.59 -10.60
N LEU A 85 3.96 -11.92 -9.34
CA LEU A 85 5.29 -11.76 -8.74
C LEU A 85 6.37 -12.53 -9.50
N ASP A 86 6.04 -13.66 -10.14
CA ASP A 86 6.98 -14.45 -10.93
C ASP A 86 7.52 -13.69 -12.17
N LYS A 87 6.85 -12.61 -12.56
CA LYS A 87 7.29 -11.72 -13.65
C LYS A 87 8.41 -10.77 -13.21
N VAL A 88 8.66 -10.64 -11.91
CA VAL A 88 9.68 -9.75 -11.36
C VAL A 88 11.04 -10.47 -11.36
N PRO A 89 12.06 -9.97 -12.05
CA PRO A 89 13.35 -10.68 -12.16
C PRO A 89 14.05 -10.82 -10.80
N GLY A 90 14.12 -12.05 -10.27
CA GLY A 90 14.67 -12.36 -8.94
C GLY A 90 13.62 -12.54 -7.85
N VAL A 91 12.34 -12.36 -8.16
CA VAL A 91 11.22 -13.00 -7.45
C VAL A 91 10.86 -14.22 -8.30
N GLY A 92 11.34 -15.39 -7.89
CA GLY A 92 11.07 -16.63 -8.62
C GLY A 92 9.78 -17.30 -8.15
N HIS A 93 9.37 -18.33 -8.90
CA HIS A 93 8.29 -19.26 -8.53
C HIS A 93 8.43 -19.81 -7.11
N GLU A 94 9.67 -19.93 -6.61
CA GLU A 94 9.94 -20.38 -5.25
C GLU A 94 9.40 -19.42 -4.18
N VAL A 95 9.53 -18.11 -4.37
CA VAL A 95 9.00 -17.12 -3.43
C VAL A 95 7.47 -17.15 -3.45
N THR A 96 6.88 -17.12 -4.64
CA THR A 96 5.43 -17.17 -4.80
C THR A 96 4.85 -18.46 -4.23
N SER A 97 5.49 -19.60 -4.46
CA SER A 97 5.06 -20.91 -3.94
C SER A 97 5.13 -20.98 -2.43
N LYS A 98 6.18 -20.44 -1.79
CA LYS A 98 6.30 -20.42 -0.32
C LYS A 98 5.29 -19.46 0.32
N ASN A 99 4.94 -18.39 -0.37
CA ASN A 99 4.13 -17.30 0.19
C ASN A 99 2.70 -17.22 -0.34
N HIS A 100 2.24 -18.18 -1.16
CA HIS A 100 0.93 -18.13 -1.82
C HIS A 100 -0.26 -17.93 -0.85
N GLY A 101 -0.20 -18.48 0.37
CA GLY A 101 -1.22 -18.30 1.41
C GLY A 101 -1.11 -16.98 2.19
N ARG A 102 0.06 -16.33 2.14
CA ARG A 102 0.43 -15.12 2.89
C ARG A 102 0.34 -13.84 2.06
N ILE A 103 0.28 -13.96 0.75
CA ILE A 103 0.15 -12.81 -0.16
C ILE A 103 -1.33 -12.45 -0.32
N ALA A 104 -1.65 -11.19 -0.08
CA ALA A 104 -2.91 -10.59 -0.50
C ALA A 104 -2.66 -9.74 -1.74
N VAL A 105 -3.62 -9.79 -2.65
CA VAL A 105 -3.76 -8.83 -3.74
C VAL A 105 -5.13 -8.20 -3.58
N LYS A 106 -5.16 -6.89 -3.36
CA LYS A 106 -6.37 -6.07 -3.32
C LYS A 106 -6.30 -5.05 -4.43
#